data_AF-A0A379GEB3-F1
#
_entry.id   AF-A0A379GEB3-F1
#
_cell.length_a   1.000
_cell.length_b   1.000
_cell.length_c   1.000
_cell.angle_alpha   90.00
_cell.angle_beta   90.00
_cell.angle_gamma   90.00
#
_symmetry.space_group_name_H-M   'P 1'
#
loop_
_entity.id
_entity.type
_entity.pdbx_description
1 polymer ?
#
loop_
_entity_poly.entity_id
_entity_poly.type
_entity_poly.pdbx_seq_one_letter_code
_entity_poly.pdbx_strand_id
1 'polypeptide(L)' 'MARTNDPHSATAQFFINVADNDFLNFRAENANGWGYCVFAEVVEGMDVVDKIKAVSTGRSGFHQDVPREDIIINSVTVSE' A
#
# COMPACT_ATOMS: atom_id res chain seq x y z
N MET A 1 -0.14 -2.74 -5.91
CA MET A 1 1.02 -1.89 -6.30
C MET A 1 0.60 -0.44 -6.35
N ALA A 2 1.29 0.47 -5.66
CA ALA A 2 1.01 1.91 -5.76
C ALA A 2 1.61 2.49 -7.05
N ARG A 3 1.02 3.58 -7.56
CA ARG A 3 1.40 4.22 -8.83
C ARG A 3 1.01 5.70 -8.86
N THR A 4 1.44 6.40 -9.91
CA THR A 4 0.93 7.72 -10.27
C THR A 4 -0.40 7.59 -11.03
N ASN A 5 -0.90 8.69 -11.61
CA ASN A 5 -2.11 8.67 -12.44
C ASN A 5 -1.95 7.80 -13.70
N ASP A 6 -0.74 7.64 -14.23
CA ASP A 6 -0.48 6.74 -15.35
C ASP A 6 -0.58 5.26 -14.89
N PRO A 7 -1.42 4.44 -15.53
CA PRO A 7 -1.63 3.04 -15.16
C PRO A 7 -0.37 2.16 -15.23
N HIS A 8 0.62 2.54 -16.05
CA HIS A 8 1.85 1.76 -16.26
C HIS A 8 3.06 2.35 -15.53
N SER A 9 2.82 3.11 -14.45
CA SER A 9 3.87 3.85 -13.75
C SER A 9 4.31 3.22 -12.42
N ALA A 10 3.84 2.02 -12.09
CA ALA A 10 4.20 1.37 -10.83
C ALA A 10 5.70 1.05 -10.83
N THR A 11 6.38 1.35 -9.72
CA THR A 11 7.81 1.06 -9.52
C THR A 11 8.00 0.19 -8.28
N ALA A 12 8.38 0.78 -7.15
CA ALA A 12 8.72 0.04 -5.93
C ALA A 12 7.71 0.20 -4.78
N GLN A 13 6.80 1.17 -4.86
CA GLN A 13 5.84 1.43 -3.78
C GLN A 13 4.71 0.40 -3.78
N PHE A 14 4.39 -0.14 -2.60
CA PHE A 14 3.27 -1.03 -2.37
C PHE A 14 2.42 -0.52 -1.19
N PHE A 15 1.22 -1.09 -1.07
CA PHE A 15 0.31 -0.86 0.05
C PHE A 15 -0.35 -2.19 0.43
N ILE A 16 -0.78 -2.29 1.68
CA ILE A 16 -1.52 -3.44 2.21
C ILE A 16 -2.97 -2.99 2.43
N ASN A 17 -3.92 -3.76 1.90
CA ASN A 17 -5.34 -3.53 2.21
C ASN A 17 -5.62 -4.00 3.64
N VAL A 18 -6.16 -3.10 4.48
CA VAL A 18 -6.58 -3.41 5.87
C VAL A 18 -8.10 -3.59 6.00
N ALA A 19 -8.79 -3.61 4.87
CA ALA A 19 -10.23 -3.81 4.68
C ALA A 19 -10.47 -4.18 3.20
N ASP A 20 -11.68 -4.66 2.88
CA ASP A 20 -12.08 -4.94 1.50
C ASP A 20 -12.31 -3.63 0.72
N ASN A 21 -11.44 -3.37 -0.25
CA ASN A 21 -11.39 -2.12 -1.01
C ASN A 21 -11.78 -2.34 -2.49
N ASP A 22 -13.00 -2.81 -2.74
CA ASP A 22 -13.48 -3.19 -4.09
C ASP A 22 -13.45 -2.07 -5.15
N PHE A 23 -13.35 -0.82 -4.72
CA PHE A 23 -13.19 0.34 -5.59
C PHE A 23 -11.80 0.41 -6.24
N LEU A 24 -10.80 -0.30 -5.72
CA LEU A 24 -9.45 -0.38 -6.27
C LEU A 24 -9.29 -1.46 -7.36
N ASN A 25 -10.28 -2.34 -7.51
CA ASN A 25 -10.23 -3.45 -8.46
C ASN A 25 -10.27 -2.96 -9.91
N PHE A 26 -9.58 -3.69 -10.80
CA PHE A 26 -9.65 -3.46 -12.24
C PHE A 26 -11.09 -3.63 -12.75
N ARG A 27 -11.53 -2.69 -13.60
CA ARG A 27 -12.86 -2.70 -14.24
C ARG A 27 -12.77 -2.56 -15.75
N ALA A 28 -11.81 -1.78 -16.28
CA ALA A 28 -11.63 -1.54 -17.71
C ALA A 28 -10.28 -0.84 -18.00
N GLU A 29 -9.77 -0.98 -19.22
CA GLU A 29 -8.55 -0.28 -19.69
C GLU A 29 -8.83 1.19 -20.05
N ASN A 30 -9.23 1.99 -19.07
CA ASN A 30 -9.42 3.43 -19.21
C ASN A 30 -8.93 4.19 -17.98
N ALA A 31 -8.85 5.52 -18.09
CA ALA A 31 -8.27 6.38 -17.04
C ALA A 31 -8.81 6.13 -15.62
N ASN A 32 -10.07 5.70 -15.49
CA ASN A 32 -10.72 5.46 -14.19
C ASN A 32 -10.91 3.97 -13.86
N GLY A 33 -10.61 3.06 -14.79
CA GLY A 33 -10.93 1.63 -14.70
C GLY A 33 -9.73 0.72 -14.46
N TRP A 34 -8.49 1.20 -14.61
CA TRP A 34 -7.28 0.38 -14.51
C TRP A 34 -7.06 -0.25 -13.13
N GLY A 35 -7.58 0.38 -12.07
CA GLY A 35 -7.42 -0.11 -10.71
C GLY A 35 -5.97 -0.21 -10.24
N TYR A 36 -5.72 -1.15 -9.34
CA TYR A 36 -4.43 -1.44 -8.72
C TYR A 36 -4.18 -2.95 -8.69
N CYS A 37 -3.04 -3.38 -9.24
CA CYS A 37 -2.68 -4.80 -9.31
C CYS A 37 -2.35 -5.36 -7.91
N VAL A 38 -3.10 -6.39 -7.51
CA VAL A 38 -2.80 -7.26 -6.37
C VAL A 38 -1.83 -8.34 -6.83
N PHE A 39 -0.77 -8.58 -6.06
CA PHE A 39 0.30 -9.53 -6.41
C PHE A 39 0.74 -10.43 -5.24
N ALA A 40 0.24 -10.18 -4.03
CA ALA A 40 0.60 -10.89 -2.82
C ALA A 40 -0.50 -10.71 -1.76
N GLU A 41 -0.44 -11.55 -0.72
CA GLU A 41 -1.27 -11.50 0.47
C GLU A 41 -0.40 -11.65 1.73
N VAL A 42 -0.83 -11.06 2.83
CA VAL A 42 -0.20 -11.23 4.15
C VAL A 42 -0.74 -12.52 4.77
N VAL A 43 0.06 -13.58 4.75
CA VAL A 43 -0.32 -14.90 5.32
C VAL A 43 -0.09 -14.97 6.84
N GLU A 44 0.83 -14.16 7.37
CA GLU A 44 1.15 -14.06 8.79
C GLU A 44 1.46 -12.61 9.18
N GLY A 45 1.21 -12.24 10.44
CA GLY A 45 1.54 -10.90 10.96
C GLY A 45 0.52 -9.80 10.68
N MET A 46 -0.74 -10.14 10.38
CA MET A 46 -1.81 -9.14 10.23
C MET A 46 -2.06 -8.32 11.51
N ASP A 47 -1.77 -8.85 12.70
CA ASP A 47 -1.83 -8.07 13.93
C ASP A 47 -0.79 -6.93 13.97
N VAL A 48 0.36 -7.12 13.31
CA VAL A 48 1.39 -6.08 13.15
C VAL A 48 0.89 -5.01 12.19
N VAL A 49 0.26 -5.41 11.07
CA VAL A 49 -0.38 -4.49 10.13
C VAL A 49 -1.47 -3.66 10.84
N ASP A 50 -2.27 -4.30 11.69
CA ASP A 50 -3.31 -3.63 12.47
C ASP A 50 -2.76 -2.65 13.52
N LYS A 51 -1.58 -2.91 14.10
CA LYS A 51 -0.90 -1.95 14.96
C LYS A 51 -0.38 -0.75 14.15
N ILE A 52 0.21 -1.02 12.97
CA ILE A 52 0.74 0.00 12.06
C ILE A 52 -0.37 0.96 11.61
N LYS A 53 -1.54 0.46 11.19
CA LYS A 53 -2.62 1.33 10.70
C LYS A 53 -3.19 2.27 11.76
N ALA A 54 -2.95 2.00 13.05
CA ALA A 54 -3.50 2.75 14.18
C ALA A 54 -2.55 3.81 14.76
N VAL A 55 -1.32 3.93 14.24
CA VAL A 55 -0.35 4.91 14.77
C VAL A 55 -0.79 6.35 14.52
N SER A 56 -0.29 7.27 15.34
CA SER A 56 -0.52 8.70 15.13
C SER A 56 0.22 9.20 13.88
N THR A 57 -0.48 9.92 13.01
CA THR A 57 0.08 10.50 11.79
C THR A 57 0.06 12.03 11.81
N GLY A 58 0.75 12.62 10.84
CA GLY A 58 0.81 14.06 10.61
C GLY A 58 1.20 14.40 9.18
N ARG A 59 1.67 15.63 8.97
CA ARG A 59 2.23 16.09 7.70
C ARG A 59 3.76 16.13 7.76
N SER A 60 4.40 15.73 6.66
CA SER A 60 5.83 15.92 6.43
C SER A 60 6.05 16.50 5.03
N GLY A 61 6.47 17.76 4.96
CA GLY A 61 6.51 18.51 3.70
C GLY A 61 5.14 18.57 3.02
N PHE A 62 5.05 18.08 1.78
CA PHE A 62 3.80 17.99 1.01
C PHE A 62 3.02 16.69 1.26
N HIS A 63 3.56 15.75 2.05
CA HIS A 63 2.94 14.46 2.31
C HIS A 63 2.02 14.53 3.54
N GLN A 64 0.84 13.94 3.40
CA GLN A 64 -0.13 13.74 4.48
C GLN A 64 -0.07 12.28 4.96
N ASP A 65 -0.64 12.01 6.12
CA ASP A 65 -0.74 10.67 6.71
C ASP A 65 0.61 9.98 6.97
N VAL A 66 1.64 10.78 7.23
CA VAL A 66 2.98 10.28 7.57
C VAL A 66 3.01 9.91 9.06
N PRO A 67 3.40 8.69 9.46
CA PRO A 67 3.61 8.33 10.85
C PRO A 67 4.48 9.34 11.59
N ARG A 68 4.14 9.65 12.86
CA ARG A 68 4.96 10.54 13.69
C ARG A 68 6.23 9.88 14.20
N GLU A 69 6.21 8.57 14.30
CA GLU A 69 7.36 7.72 14.59
C GLU A 69 7.60 6.83 13.37
N ASP A 70 8.86 6.70 12.96
CA ASP A 70 9.22 5.99 11.74
C ASP A 70 8.88 4.50 11.84
N ILE A 71 8.21 3.99 10.80
CA ILE A 71 7.92 2.56 10.64
C ILE A 71 8.89 2.01 9.59
N ILE A 72 9.94 1.34 10.06
CA ILE A 72 11.08 0.94 9.23
C ILE A 72 11.02 -0.56 8.92
N ILE A 73 11.05 -0.90 7.63
CA ILE A 73 11.34 -2.26 7.18
C ILE A 73 12.86 -2.46 7.31
N ASN A 74 13.29 -3.09 8.40
CA ASN A 74 14.72 -3.23 8.72
C ASN A 74 15.47 -4.21 7.80
N SER A 75 14.79 -5.30 7.40
CA SER A 75 15.36 -6.31 6.52
C SER A 75 14.24 -7.02 5.75
N VAL A 76 14.61 -7.64 4.63
CA VAL A 76 13.74 -8.49 3.82
C VAL A 76 14.48 -9.79 3.55
N THR A 77 13.78 -10.91 3.67
CA THR A 77 14.30 -12.25 3.34
C THR A 77 13.34 -12.89 2.34
N VAL A 78 13.89 -13.48 1.28
CA VAL A 78 13.14 -14.24 0.28
C VAL A 78 13.50 -15.71 0.47
N SER A 79 12.49 -16.54 0.77
CA SER A 79 12.60 -17.99 0.85
C SER A 79 11.88 -18.63 -0.34
N GLU A 80 12.40 -19.77 -0.79
CA GLU A 80 11.77 -20.60 -1.84
C GLU A 80 10.66 -21.50 -1.30
#